data_AF-A0A966URW9-F1
#
_entry.id   AF-A0A966URW9-F1
#
_cell.length_a   1.000
_cell.length_b   1.000
_cell.length_c   1.000
_cell.angle_alpha   90.00
_cell.angle_beta   90.00
_cell.angle_gamma   90.00
#
_symmetry.space_group_name_H-M   'P 1'
#
loop_
_entity.id
_entity.type
_entity.pdbx_description
1 polymer ?
#
loop_
_entity_poly.entity_id
_entity_poly.type
_entity_poly.pdbx_seq_one_letter_code
_entity_poly.pdbx_strand_id
1 'polypeptide(L)'
;MRNREKKEKKCLNCENDIPNRNIYCNNKCQLEYQRKSIFKSLEEGDLSRYTRCDTIHDITKKYLIDKFGDKCMSCGWEEKNKHTGIVPIQINHIDGNPHNHDLSNVELLCPNCHSLTEFFGSRGYGRKERYKK
;
A
#
# COMPACT_ATOMS: atom_id res chain seq x y z
N MET A 1 -41.36 30.86 0.41
CA MET A 1 -40.48 29.67 0.26
C MET A 1 -39.10 30.15 -0.17
N ARG A 2 -38.01 29.84 0.55
CA ARG A 2 -36.66 30.27 0.14
C ARG A 2 -36.22 29.44 -1.07
N ASN A 3 -36.31 30.03 -2.25
CA ASN A 3 -35.74 29.48 -3.48
C ASN A 3 -34.22 29.60 -3.40
N ARG A 4 -33.56 28.55 -2.90
CA ARG A 4 -32.10 28.49 -2.84
C ARG A 4 -31.64 27.95 -4.18
N GLU A 5 -31.07 28.81 -5.02
CA GLU A 5 -30.48 28.44 -6.30
C GLU A 5 -29.57 27.21 -6.11
N LYS A 6 -29.80 26.16 -6.90
CA LYS A 6 -28.95 24.97 -6.90
C LYS A 6 -27.59 25.36 -7.46
N LYS A 7 -26.61 25.64 -6.59
CA LYS A 7 -25.21 25.74 -7.01
C LYS A 7 -24.78 24.41 -7.60
N GLU A 8 -24.38 24.43 -8.86
CA GLU A 8 -23.70 23.32 -9.53
C GLU A 8 -22.38 23.08 -8.81
N LYS A 9 -22.23 21.88 -8.25
CA LYS A 9 -21.04 21.46 -7.51
C LYS A 9 -20.51 20.21 -8.18
N LYS A 10 -19.20 20.14 -8.38
CA LYS A 10 -18.53 19.00 -9.01
C LYS A 10 -17.87 18.09 -7.97
N CYS A 11 -17.77 16.81 -8.30
CA CYS A 11 -17.05 15.84 -7.49
C CYS A 11 -15.55 16.13 -7.50
N LEU A 12 -14.91 16.13 -6.32
CA LEU A 12 -13.45 16.35 -6.22
C LEU A 12 -12.58 15.26 -6.87
N ASN A 13 -13.13 14.08 -7.19
CA ASN A 13 -12.37 12.99 -7.81
C ASN A 13 -12.61 12.87 -9.33
N CYS A 14 -13.87 12.86 -9.75
CA CYS A 14 -14.26 12.55 -11.14
C CYS A 14 -14.95 13.71 -11.86
N GLU A 15 -15.04 14.87 -11.23
CA GLU A 15 -15.61 16.11 -11.79
C GLU A 15 -17.10 16.06 -12.21
N ASN A 16 -17.77 14.92 -12.03
CA ASN A 16 -19.21 14.79 -12.28
C ASN A 16 -20.02 15.74 -11.38
N ASP A 17 -21.16 16.18 -11.90
CA ASP A 17 -22.09 17.05 -11.17
C ASP A 17 -22.73 16.31 -9.99
N ILE A 18 -22.72 16.96 -8.83
CA ILE A 18 -23.23 16.42 -7.56
C ILE A 18 -24.16 17.40 -6.85
N PRO A 19 -25.09 16.89 -6.03
CA PRO A 19 -25.89 17.75 -5.16
C PRO A 19 -24.99 18.57 -4.23
N ASN A 20 -25.34 19.83 -3.98
CA ASN A 20 -24.53 20.79 -3.21
C ASN A 20 -24.06 20.28 -1.82
N ARG A 21 -24.84 19.40 -1.17
CA ARG A 21 -24.54 18.76 0.11
C ARG A 21 -23.35 17.78 0.06
N ASN A 22 -23.07 17.18 -1.09
CA ASN A 22 -22.06 16.14 -1.21
C ASN A 22 -20.72 16.73 -1.66
N ILE A 23 -19.62 16.04 -1.36
CA ILE A 23 -18.26 16.38 -1.82
C ILE A 23 -17.83 15.44 -2.96
N TYR A 24 -18.30 14.19 -2.89
CA TYR A 24 -17.97 13.14 -3.84
C TYR A 24 -19.25 12.57 -4.47
N CYS A 25 -19.08 11.96 -5.65
CA CYS A 25 -20.14 11.30 -6.39
C CYS A 25 -20.74 10.13 -5.60
N ASN A 26 -19.90 9.36 -4.93
CA ASN A 26 -20.21 8.21 -4.09
C ASN A 26 -19.00 7.86 -3.21
N ASN A 27 -19.13 6.84 -2.36
CA ASN A 27 -18.04 6.38 -1.49
C ASN A 27 -16.81 5.87 -2.28
N LYS A 28 -16.98 5.32 -3.49
CA LYS A 28 -15.85 4.89 -4.32
C LYS A 28 -15.01 6.08 -4.77
N CYS A 29 -15.66 7.15 -5.27
CA CYS A 29 -15.02 8.41 -5.62
C CYS A 29 -14.21 9.00 -4.46
N GLN A 30 -14.78 8.95 -3.24
CA GLN A 30 -14.08 9.42 -2.05
C GLN A 30 -12.83 8.58 -1.73
N LEU A 31 -12.96 7.26 -1.74
CA LEU A 31 -11.85 6.34 -1.46
C LEU A 31 -10.72 6.47 -2.48
N GLU A 32 -11.06 6.61 -3.76
CA GLU A 32 -10.06 6.82 -4.82
C GLU A 32 -9.31 8.13 -4.65
N TYR A 33 -10.02 9.23 -4.34
CA TYR A 33 -9.38 10.51 -4.09
C TYR A 33 -8.41 10.45 -2.91
N GLN A 34 -8.86 9.84 -1.80
CA GLN A 34 -8.02 9.63 -0.63
C GLN A 34 -6.80 8.78 -0.99
N ARG A 35 -6.99 7.67 -1.70
CA ARG A 35 -5.90 6.78 -2.14
C ARG A 35 -4.85 7.53 -2.98
N LYS A 36 -5.28 8.33 -3.96
CA LYS A 36 -4.39 9.17 -4.77
C LYS A 36 -3.57 10.13 -3.91
N SER A 37 -4.20 10.79 -2.94
CA SER A 37 -3.49 11.71 -2.03
C SER A 37 -2.44 10.99 -1.17
N ILE A 38 -2.76 9.78 -0.69
CA ILE A 38 -1.84 8.98 0.13
C ILE A 38 -0.65 8.50 -0.70
N PHE A 39 -0.91 8.02 -1.92
CA PHE A 39 0.14 7.56 -2.82
C PHE A 39 1.08 8.69 -3.21
N LYS A 40 0.56 9.90 -3.43
CA LYS A 40 1.38 11.08 -3.63
C LYS A 40 2.29 11.38 -2.43
N SER A 41 1.75 11.36 -1.21
CA SER A 41 2.57 11.56 0.00
C SER A 41 3.65 10.49 0.18
N LEU A 42 3.36 9.24 -0.18
CA LEU A 42 4.34 8.14 -0.16
C LEU A 42 5.46 8.35 -1.18
N GLU A 43 5.14 8.81 -2.39
CA GLU A 43 6.14 9.14 -3.43
C GLU A 43 7.02 10.34 -3.03
N GLU A 44 6.44 11.31 -2.31
CA GLU A 44 7.15 12.47 -1.76
C GLU A 44 7.97 12.13 -0.50
N GLY A 45 7.81 10.92 0.06
CA GLY A 45 8.46 10.50 1.29
C GLY A 45 7.88 11.13 2.57
N ASP A 46 6.79 11.89 2.48
CA ASP A 46 6.12 12.50 3.63
C ASP A 46 5.10 11.53 4.24
N LEU A 47 5.59 10.62 5.07
CA LEU A 47 4.78 9.70 5.86
C LEU A 47 4.56 10.17 7.29
N SER A 48 4.90 11.43 7.60
CA SER A 48 4.82 12.02 8.95
C SER A 48 3.42 11.93 9.58
N ARG A 49 2.38 11.91 8.73
CA ARG A 49 0.98 11.74 9.14
C ARG A 49 0.69 10.37 9.77
N TYR A 50 1.51 9.35 9.50
CA TYR A 50 1.32 7.99 9.96
C TYR A 50 2.29 7.68 11.09
N THR A 51 1.74 7.39 12.27
CA THR A 51 2.55 7.09 13.47
C THR A 51 2.85 5.61 13.63
N ARG A 52 2.00 4.74 13.10
CA ARG A 52 2.12 3.30 13.28
C ARG A 52 2.74 2.63 12.06
N CYS A 53 3.81 1.87 12.30
CA CYS A 53 4.55 1.12 11.30
C CYS A 53 3.66 0.16 10.49
N ASP A 54 2.69 -0.49 11.13
CA ASP A 54 1.73 -1.41 10.49
C ASP A 54 0.90 -0.73 9.39
N THR A 55 0.54 0.53 9.64
CA THR A 55 -0.32 1.33 8.76
C THR A 55 0.48 1.76 7.54
N ILE A 56 1.74 2.14 7.74
CA ILE A 56 2.65 2.51 6.64
C ILE A 56 2.92 1.27 5.77
N HIS A 57 3.25 0.14 6.39
CA HIS A 57 3.46 -1.12 5.69
C HIS A 57 2.28 -1.49 4.78
N ASP A 58 1.04 -1.40 5.27
CA ASP A 58 -0.15 -1.69 4.47
C ASP A 58 -0.35 -0.71 3.31
N ILE A 59 -0.05 0.58 3.52
CA ILE A 59 -0.10 1.61 2.48
C ILE A 59 0.94 1.32 1.40
N THR A 60 2.18 1.09 1.80
CA THR A 60 3.30 0.76 0.90
C THR A 60 2.99 -0.50 0.09
N LYS A 61 2.40 -1.52 0.71
CA LYS A 61 2.02 -2.76 0.02
C LYS A 61 0.98 -2.50 -1.05
N LYS A 62 -0.07 -1.73 -0.71
CA LYS A 62 -1.13 -1.37 -1.65
C LYS A 62 -0.61 -0.51 -2.81
N TYR A 63 0.36 0.37 -2.55
CA TYR A 63 1.01 1.18 -3.57
C TYR A 63 1.80 0.30 -4.55
N LEU A 64 2.66 -0.58 -4.04
CA LEU A 64 3.47 -1.46 -4.88
C LEU A 64 2.59 -2.40 -5.73
N ILE A 65 1.51 -2.94 -5.16
CA ILE A 65 0.56 -3.78 -5.90
C ILE A 65 -0.15 -3.00 -7.00
N ASP A 66 -0.53 -1.75 -6.74
CA ASP A 66 -1.16 -0.90 -7.76
C ASP A 66 -0.23 -0.63 -8.95
N LYS A 67 1.06 -0.39 -8.64
CA LYS A 67 2.05 0.02 -9.63
C LYS A 67 2.65 -1.13 -10.41
N PHE A 68 2.89 -2.27 -9.76
CA PHE A 68 3.63 -3.40 -10.33
C PHE A 68 2.78 -4.67 -10.50
N GLY A 69 1.58 -4.70 -9.95
CA GLY A 69 0.72 -5.88 -9.89
C GLY A 69 0.98 -6.74 -8.65
N ASP A 70 0.08 -7.69 -8.39
CA ASP A 70 0.17 -8.64 -7.29
C ASP A 70 1.11 -9.82 -7.59
N LYS A 71 2.35 -9.51 -7.96
CA LYS A 71 3.37 -10.52 -8.35
C LYS A 71 4.69 -10.35 -7.62
N CYS A 72 5.45 -11.44 -7.55
CA CYS A 72 6.81 -11.42 -7.01
C CYS A 72 7.75 -10.65 -7.96
N MET A 73 8.46 -9.65 -7.44
CA MET A 73 9.44 -8.86 -8.20
C MET A 73 10.73 -9.65 -8.51
N SER A 74 11.02 -10.71 -7.74
CA SER A 74 12.20 -11.56 -7.95
C SER A 74 11.97 -12.66 -9.00
N CYS A 75 10.87 -13.40 -8.90
CA CYS A 75 10.63 -14.59 -9.75
C CYS A 75 9.37 -14.51 -10.63
N GLY A 76 8.57 -13.45 -10.52
CA GLY A 76 7.34 -13.27 -11.29
C GLY A 76 6.14 -14.09 -10.82
N TRP A 77 6.27 -14.88 -9.75
CA TRP A 77 5.16 -15.69 -9.24
C TRP A 77 3.96 -14.84 -8.81
N GLU A 78 2.76 -15.21 -9.30
CA GLU A 78 1.50 -14.48 -9.11
C GLU A 78 0.30 -15.42 -8.89
N GLU A 79 0.54 -16.63 -8.39
CA GLU A 79 -0.54 -17.60 -8.18
C GLU A 79 -1.43 -17.20 -7.00
N LYS A 80 -2.75 -17.17 -7.25
CA LYS A 80 -3.74 -16.89 -6.23
C LYS A 80 -3.93 -18.09 -5.32
N ASN A 81 -3.88 -17.85 -4.02
CA ASN A 81 -4.24 -18.86 -3.05
C ASN A 81 -5.74 -19.23 -3.20
N LYS A 82 -6.04 -20.52 -3.32
CA LYS A 82 -7.40 -21.03 -3.58
C LYS A 82 -8.41 -20.71 -2.47
N HIS A 83 -7.96 -20.52 -1.23
CA HIS A 83 -8.82 -20.25 -0.09
C HIS A 83 -9.05 -18.75 0.13
N THR A 84 -8.03 -17.91 -0.09
CA THR A 84 -8.12 -16.46 0.16
C THR A 84 -8.40 -15.64 -1.10
N GLY A 85 -8.19 -16.21 -2.29
CA GLY A 85 -8.38 -15.53 -3.58
C GLY A 85 -7.33 -14.46 -3.88
N ILE A 86 -6.29 -14.32 -3.05
CA ILE A 86 -5.23 -13.32 -3.20
C ILE A 86 -3.88 -14.01 -3.47
N VAL A 87 -3.00 -13.33 -4.19
CA VAL A 87 -1.60 -13.76 -4.28
C VAL A 87 -0.92 -13.45 -2.94
N PRO A 88 -0.30 -14.44 -2.27
CA PRO A 88 0.29 -14.24 -0.95
C PRO A 88 1.68 -13.58 -1.04
N ILE A 89 1.77 -12.46 -1.74
CA ILE A 89 2.96 -11.61 -1.76
C ILE A 89 3.14 -10.87 -0.42
N GLN A 90 4.39 -10.65 -0.05
CA GLN A 90 4.85 -10.02 1.17
C GLN A 90 5.77 -8.85 0.82
N ILE A 91 5.83 -7.82 1.66
CA ILE A 91 6.89 -6.82 1.56
C ILE A 91 8.16 -7.40 2.17
N ASN A 92 9.27 -7.28 1.45
CA ASN A 92 10.61 -7.42 1.99
C ASN A 92 11.25 -6.04 2.13
N HIS A 93 11.94 -5.82 3.25
CA HIS A 93 12.79 -4.64 3.47
C HIS A 93 14.23 -5.05 3.19
N ILE A 94 14.87 -4.41 2.20
CA ILE A 94 16.20 -4.79 1.72
C ILE A 94 17.25 -4.62 2.82
N ASP A 95 17.12 -3.56 3.63
CA ASP A 95 18.00 -3.28 4.78
C ASP A 95 17.63 -4.05 6.06
N GLY A 96 16.54 -4.80 6.07
CA GLY A 96 16.03 -5.53 7.24
C GLY A 96 15.37 -4.64 8.31
N ASN A 97 15.25 -3.32 8.09
CA ASN A 97 14.62 -2.39 9.01
C ASN A 97 13.13 -2.24 8.67
N PRO A 98 12.20 -2.77 9.51
CA PRO A 98 10.76 -2.69 9.23
C PRO A 98 10.21 -1.25 9.29
N HIS A 99 10.97 -0.29 9.79
CA HIS A 99 10.56 1.12 9.84
C HIS A 99 10.97 1.92 8.60
N ASN A 100 11.89 1.40 7.78
CA ASN A 100 12.36 2.08 6.58
C ASN A 100 11.46 1.74 5.38
N HIS A 101 10.44 2.56 5.16
CA HIS A 101 9.43 2.36 4.12
C HIS A 101 9.75 3.08 2.80
N ASP A 102 10.99 3.54 2.62
CA ASP A 102 11.41 4.16 1.37
C ASP A 102 11.14 3.21 0.21
N LEU A 103 10.56 3.71 -0.87
CA LEU A 103 10.16 2.90 -2.03
C LEU A 103 11.33 2.16 -2.69
N SER A 104 12.56 2.65 -2.51
CA SER A 104 13.79 1.99 -2.96
C SER A 104 14.28 0.88 -2.02
N ASN A 105 13.80 0.86 -0.77
CA ASN A 105 14.17 -0.11 0.26
C ASN A 105 13.16 -1.27 0.38
N VAL A 106 12.03 -1.20 -0.33
CA VAL A 106 10.97 -2.22 -0.26
C VAL A 106 10.74 -2.91 -1.59
N GLU A 107 10.42 -4.20 -1.54
CA GLU A 107 10.04 -4.98 -2.71
C GLU A 107 8.92 -5.98 -2.39
N LEU A 108 8.15 -6.39 -3.40
CA LEU A 108 7.13 -7.43 -3.28
C LEU A 108 7.73 -8.81 -3.60
N LEU A 109 7.76 -9.71 -2.62
CA LEU A 109 8.25 -11.08 -2.78
C LEU A 109 7.17 -12.11 -2.49
N CYS A 110 7.24 -13.26 -3.16
CA CYS A 110 6.49 -14.45 -2.75
C CYS A 110 7.09 -15.05 -1.47
N PRO A 111 6.35 -15.91 -0.74
CA PRO A 111 6.84 -16.48 0.52
C PRO A 111 8.15 -17.26 0.36
N ASN A 112 8.33 -17.93 -0.79
CA ASN A 112 9.54 -18.70 -1.09
C ASN A 112 10.75 -17.79 -1.34
N CYS A 113 10.64 -16.80 -2.22
CA CYS A 113 11.72 -15.84 -2.45
C CYS A 113 12.03 -15.03 -1.18
N HIS A 114 11.00 -14.62 -0.43
CA HIS A 114 11.19 -13.90 0.82
C HIS A 114 11.95 -14.75 1.84
N SER A 115 11.69 -16.06 1.92
CA SER A 115 12.43 -16.96 2.83
C SER A 115 13.93 -17.06 2.57
N LEU A 116 14.38 -16.65 1.38
CA LEU A 116 15.78 -16.67 0.97
C LEU A 116 16.51 -15.36 1.29
N THR A 117 15.80 -14.31 1.73
CA THR A 117 16.43 -13.02 2.04
C THR A 117 17.23 -13.07 3.34
N GLU A 118 18.21 -12.17 3.47
CA GLU A 118 19.11 -12.12 4.62
C GLU A 118 18.38 -11.89 5.93
N PHE A 119 17.33 -11.05 5.91
CA PHE A 119 16.59 -10.60 7.08
C PHE A 119 15.23 -11.30 7.26
N PHE A 120 14.99 -12.40 6.54
CA PHE A 120 13.72 -13.12 6.66
C PHE A 120 13.43 -13.54 8.11
N GLY A 121 12.22 -13.20 8.59
CA GLY A 121 11.78 -13.48 9.95
C GLY A 121 12.63 -12.73 11.00
N SER A 122 13.37 -13.47 11.83
CA SER A 122 14.30 -12.89 12.81
C SER A 122 15.76 -13.17 12.45
N ARG A 123 16.06 -13.45 11.19
CA ARG A 123 17.43 -13.61 10.73
C ARG A 123 18.14 -12.24 10.79
N GLY A 124 19.40 -12.22 11.20
CA GLY A 124 20.14 -10.97 11.48
C GLY A 124 19.95 -10.39 12.89
N TYR A 125 18.74 -10.43 13.44
CA TYR A 125 18.42 -9.87 14.78
C TYR A 125 18.18 -10.93 15.88
N GLY A 126 18.04 -12.21 15.50
CA GLY A 126 17.84 -13.32 16.42
C GLY A 126 19.13 -13.89 17.01
N ARG A 127 19.01 -14.92 17.87
CA ARG A 127 20.17 -15.61 18.47
C ARG A 127 21.02 -16.27 17.37
N LYS A 128 22.16 -15.65 17.03
CA LYS A 128 23.10 -16.10 15.97
C LYS A 128 23.54 -17.56 16.14
N GLU A 129 23.62 -18.03 17.39
CA GLU A 129 23.96 -19.41 17.74
C GLU A 129 23.03 -20.47 17.11
N ARG A 130 21.78 -20.13 16.76
CA ARG A 130 20.84 -21.07 16.13
C ARG A 130 21.17 -21.38 14.66
N TYR A 131 22.03 -20.60 14.03
CA TYR A 131 22.32 -20.68 12.60
C TYR A 131 23.72 -21.24 12.28
N LYS A 132 24.52 -21.60 13.30
CA LYS A 132 25.77 -22.33 13.10
C LYS A 132 25.42 -23.74 12.60
N LYS A 133 25.88 -24.07 11.39
CA LYS A 133 25.82 -25.43 10.84
C LYS A 133 27.09 -26.19 11.17
#